data_AF-A0A183PWT3-F1
#
_entry.id   AF-A0A183PWT3-F1
#
_cell.length_a   1.000
_cell.length_b   1.000
_cell.length_c   1.000
_cell.angle_alpha   90.00
_cell.angle_beta   90.00
_cell.angle_gamma   90.00
#
_symmetry.space_group_name_H-M   'P 1'
#
loop_
_entity.id
_entity.type
_entity.pdbx_description
1 polymer ?
#
loop_
_entity_poly.entity_id
_entity_poly.type
_entity_poly.pdbx_seq_one_letter_code
_entity_poly.pdbx_strand_id
1 'polypeptide(L)'
;MMLVNAEVCEPRLQLLFTMAERSQSEIVRANLIVALGDLCRRFPNLIEPWTPNLYARLRDTSAKVRTNALNTLSHLILNDMVKVKGQISEMTVCLVDEIDRLNILARRFFHELSQKGNSLYNVVPDIISRLSDPNIGVSEEHFRSIMEFLIPLIVKERLCETLVEKLCARFRTTT
;
A
#
# COMPACT_ATOMS: atom_id res chain seq x y z
N MET A 1 0.81 20.57 -18.55
CA MET A 1 2.18 20.48 -19.11
C MET A 1 2.83 19.12 -18.83
N MET A 2 3.01 18.67 -17.58
CA MET A 2 3.68 17.37 -17.31
C MET A 2 2.87 16.12 -17.69
N LEU A 3 1.54 16.23 -17.84
CA LEU A 3 0.68 15.14 -18.34
C LEU A 3 0.74 14.94 -19.87
N VAL A 4 1.46 15.80 -20.58
CA VAL A 4 1.45 15.86 -22.06
C VAL A 4 2.74 15.31 -22.67
N ASN A 5 3.89 15.43 -21.99
CA ASN A 5 5.18 14.97 -22.51
C ASN A 5 6.02 14.25 -21.42
N ALA A 6 6.43 13.01 -21.71
CA ALA A 6 7.25 12.17 -20.84
C ALA A 6 8.69 12.71 -20.66
N GLU A 7 9.28 13.29 -21.71
CA GLU A 7 10.65 13.84 -21.68
C GLU A 7 10.78 15.06 -20.75
N VAL A 8 9.67 15.77 -20.51
CA VAL A 8 9.61 16.88 -19.55
C VAL A 8 9.34 16.37 -18.13
N CYS A 9 8.77 15.17 -18.00
CA CYS A 9 8.41 14.56 -16.73
C CYS A 9 9.64 14.00 -16.02
N GLU A 10 10.43 13.18 -16.72
CA GLU A 10 11.56 12.42 -16.17
C GLU A 10 12.57 13.26 -15.37
N PRO A 11 13.07 14.42 -15.85
CA PRO A 11 14.06 15.21 -15.11
C PRO A 11 13.49 15.86 -13.83
N ARG A 12 12.16 15.95 -13.71
CA ARG A 12 11.47 16.65 -12.62
C ARG A 12 10.89 15.69 -11.59
N LEU A 13 10.84 14.39 -11.87
CA LEU A 13 10.29 13.40 -10.94
C LEU A 13 11.02 13.38 -9.60
N GLN A 14 12.35 13.40 -9.63
CA GLN A 14 13.15 13.44 -8.39
C GLN A 14 12.78 14.64 -7.53
N LEU A 15 12.62 15.83 -8.13
CA LEU A 15 12.21 17.02 -7.41
C LEU A 15 10.79 16.88 -6.85
N LEU A 16 9.84 16.39 -7.64
CA LEU A 16 8.45 16.20 -7.20
C LEU A 16 8.36 15.23 -6.03
N PHE A 17 9.06 14.09 -6.08
CA PHE A 17 9.11 13.12 -4.97
C PHE A 17 9.81 13.71 -3.74
N THR A 18 10.87 14.48 -3.92
CA THR A 18 11.55 15.20 -2.82
C THR A 18 10.62 16.23 -2.18
N MET A 19 9.85 16.97 -2.96
CA MET A 19 8.86 17.93 -2.44
C MET A 19 7.70 17.22 -1.75
N ALA A 20 7.24 16.09 -2.28
CA ALA A 20 6.22 15.26 -1.65
C ALA A 20 6.68 14.70 -0.30
N GLU A 21 8.00 14.58 -0.08
CA GLU A 21 8.60 14.15 1.18
C GLU A 21 8.86 15.29 2.16
N ARG A 22 9.54 16.34 1.69
CA ARG A 22 10.22 17.31 2.56
C ARG A 22 9.55 18.68 2.61
N SER A 23 8.50 18.91 1.81
CA SER A 23 7.79 20.18 1.85
C SER A 23 7.16 20.39 3.23
N GLN A 24 7.34 21.59 3.80
CA GLN A 24 6.76 21.96 5.10
C GLN A 24 5.22 22.06 5.03
N SER A 25 4.67 22.37 3.85
CA SER A 25 3.23 22.49 3.66
C SER A 25 2.59 21.13 3.39
N GLU A 26 1.72 20.69 4.30
CA GLU A 26 0.92 19.46 4.12
C GLU A 26 0.04 19.51 2.87
N ILE A 27 -0.45 20.69 2.48
CA ILE A 27 -1.29 20.88 1.29
C ILE A 27 -0.47 20.57 0.03
N VAL A 28 0.78 21.05 -0.01
CA VAL A 28 1.69 20.76 -1.13
C VAL A 28 1.98 19.26 -1.20
N ARG A 29 2.33 18.62 -0.09
CA ARG A 29 2.58 17.16 -0.06
C ARG A 29 1.34 16.37 -0.51
N ALA A 30 0.16 16.71 0.01
CA ALA A 30 -1.10 16.04 -0.30
C ALA A 30 -1.49 16.19 -1.79
N ASN A 31 -1.32 17.38 -2.36
CA ASN A 31 -1.60 17.62 -3.79
C ASN A 31 -0.60 16.92 -4.70
N LEU A 32 0.68 16.87 -4.30
CA LEU A 32 1.72 16.18 -5.06
C LEU A 32 1.45 14.67 -5.15
N ILE A 33 0.94 14.04 -4.10
CA ILE A 33 0.57 12.61 -4.14
C ILE A 33 -0.50 12.34 -5.19
N VAL A 34 -1.53 13.19 -5.27
CA VAL A 34 -2.59 13.05 -6.28
C VAL A 34 -2.01 13.24 -7.68
N ALA A 35 -1.20 14.28 -7.88
CA ALA A 35 -0.55 14.55 -9.17
C ALA A 35 0.40 13.41 -9.61
N LEU A 36 1.17 12.83 -8.68
CA LEU A 36 2.03 11.67 -8.94
C LEU A 36 1.21 10.42 -9.26
N GLY A 37 0.05 10.25 -8.64
CA GLY A 37 -0.91 9.21 -8.99
C GLY A 37 -1.42 9.32 -10.43
N ASP A 38 -1.74 10.54 -10.87
CA ASP A 38 -2.16 10.78 -12.25
C ASP A 38 -1.02 10.54 -13.25
N LEU A 39 0.21 10.90 -12.88
CA LEU A 39 1.41 10.56 -13.67
C LEU A 39 1.64 9.05 -13.74
N CYS A 40 1.40 8.31 -12.67
CA CYS A 40 1.49 6.85 -12.67
C CYS A 40 0.50 6.22 -13.66
N ARG A 41 -0.73 6.77 -13.74
CA ARG A 41 -1.72 6.33 -14.73
C ARG A 41 -1.25 6.57 -16.17
N ARG A 42 -0.60 7.69 -16.41
CA ARG A 42 -0.18 8.11 -17.77
C ARG A 42 1.14 7.46 -18.21
N PHE A 43 2.09 7.31 -17.30
CA PHE A 43 3.45 6.85 -17.54
C PHE A 43 3.87 5.79 -16.50
N PRO A 44 3.21 4.62 -16.45
CA PRO A 44 3.43 3.63 -15.39
C PRO A 44 4.88 3.16 -15.29
N ASN A 45 5.54 2.87 -16.42
CA ASN A 45 6.93 2.41 -16.45
C ASN A 45 7.93 3.46 -15.92
N LEU A 46 7.60 4.75 -16.06
CA LEU A 46 8.45 5.84 -15.58
C LEU A 46 8.31 6.02 -14.05
N ILE A 47 7.12 5.76 -13.50
CA ILE A 47 6.82 5.91 -12.07
C ILE A 47 7.12 4.63 -11.28
N GLU A 48 7.15 3.46 -11.93
CA GLU A 48 7.39 2.15 -11.27
C GLU A 48 8.57 2.19 -10.27
N PRO A 49 9.76 2.75 -10.59
CA PRO A 49 10.89 2.82 -9.66
C PRO A 49 10.63 3.70 -8.41
N TRP A 50 9.71 4.65 -8.52
CA TRP A 50 9.37 5.62 -7.46
C TRP A 50 8.15 5.20 -6.64
N THR A 51 7.50 4.10 -6.99
CA THR A 51 6.37 3.53 -6.25
C THR A 51 6.64 3.38 -4.74
N PRO A 52 7.84 2.95 -4.28
CA PRO A 52 8.18 2.92 -2.86
C PRO A 52 8.00 4.26 -2.14
N ASN A 53 8.31 5.37 -2.81
CA ASN A 53 8.15 6.71 -2.26
C ASN A 53 6.67 7.09 -2.09
N LEU A 54 5.76 6.55 -2.91
CA LEU A 54 4.31 6.72 -2.73
C LEU A 54 3.83 5.96 -1.49
N TYR A 55 4.24 4.69 -1.33
CA TYR A 55 3.89 3.91 -0.12
C TYR A 55 4.45 4.54 1.16
N ALA A 56 5.65 5.12 1.11
CA ALA A 56 6.24 5.82 2.26
C ALA A 56 5.39 7.02 2.75
N ARG A 57 4.49 7.57 1.93
CA ARG A 57 3.56 8.64 2.34
C ARG A 57 2.38 8.15 3.17
N LEU A 58 2.15 6.84 3.27
CA LEU A 58 1.19 6.26 4.21
C LEU A 58 1.63 6.44 5.67
N ARG A 59 2.90 6.79 5.92
CA ARG A 59 3.43 7.11 7.27
C ARG A 59 3.67 8.61 7.48
N ASP A 60 3.10 9.48 6.65
CA ASP A 60 3.25 10.94 6.83
C ASP A 60 2.59 11.42 8.13
N THR A 61 3.14 12.47 8.74
CA THR A 61 2.59 13.06 9.96
C THR A 61 1.20 13.67 9.75
N SER A 62 0.90 14.15 8.54
CA SER A 62 -0.41 14.72 8.20
C SER A 62 -1.40 13.66 7.75
N ALA A 63 -2.54 13.62 8.45
CA ALA A 63 -3.71 12.84 8.11
C ALA A 63 -4.16 13.00 6.64
N LYS A 64 -4.11 14.24 6.12
CA LYS A 64 -4.54 14.57 4.76
C LYS A 64 -3.64 13.91 3.73
N VAL A 65 -2.32 13.95 3.99
CA VAL A 65 -1.31 13.34 3.13
C VAL A 65 -1.48 11.82 3.11
N ARG A 66 -1.64 11.19 4.29
CA ARG A 66 -1.94 9.75 4.41
C ARG A 66 -3.23 9.36 3.66
N THR A 67 -4.28 10.18 3.79
CA THR A 67 -5.59 9.92 3.15
C THR A 67 -5.47 9.95 1.63
N ASN A 68 -4.76 10.95 1.09
CA ASN A 68 -4.51 11.02 -0.34
C ASN A 68 -3.63 9.88 -0.82
N ALA A 69 -2.59 9.51 -0.06
CA ALA A 69 -1.72 8.37 -0.39
C ALA A 69 -2.53 7.07 -0.49
N LEU A 70 -3.36 6.79 0.52
CA LEU A 70 -4.20 5.60 0.57
C LEU A 70 -5.16 5.56 -0.62
N ASN A 71 -5.93 6.63 -0.87
CA ASN A 71 -6.85 6.69 -2.01
C ASN A 71 -6.15 6.51 -3.35
N THR A 72 -5.03 7.22 -3.57
CA THR A 72 -4.26 7.13 -4.81
C THR A 72 -3.74 5.70 -5.02
N LEU A 73 -3.12 5.10 -4.00
CA LEU A 73 -2.61 3.72 -4.09
C LEU A 73 -3.73 2.70 -4.29
N SER A 74 -4.86 2.84 -3.58
CA SER A 74 -6.03 2.00 -3.78
C SER A 74 -6.51 2.04 -5.23
N HIS A 75 -6.66 3.24 -5.80
CA HIS A 75 -7.05 3.38 -7.20
C HIS A 75 -6.04 2.76 -8.17
N LEU A 76 -4.73 2.98 -7.96
CA LEU A 76 -3.70 2.44 -8.84
C LEU A 76 -3.64 0.90 -8.81
N ILE A 77 -3.76 0.31 -7.62
CA ILE A 77 -3.73 -1.15 -7.43
C ILE A 77 -5.01 -1.79 -8.00
N LEU A 78 -6.18 -1.23 -7.68
CA LEU A 78 -7.46 -1.78 -8.12
C LEU A 78 -7.65 -1.67 -9.64
N ASN A 79 -6.92 -0.78 -10.32
CA ASN A 79 -6.91 -0.67 -11.79
C ASN A 79 -5.69 -1.33 -12.46
N ASP A 80 -4.95 -2.20 -11.76
CA ASP A 80 -3.77 -2.92 -12.29
C ASP A 80 -2.63 -2.03 -12.80
N MET A 81 -2.59 -0.76 -12.38
CA MET A 81 -1.52 0.18 -12.75
C MET A 81 -0.24 -0.04 -11.93
N VAL A 82 -0.39 -0.51 -10.69
CA VAL A 82 0.72 -0.82 -9.77
C VAL A 82 0.57 -2.25 -9.31
N LYS A 83 1.68 -3.01 -9.37
CA LYS A 83 1.69 -4.39 -8.87
C LYS A 83 1.66 -4.40 -7.34
N VAL A 84 0.89 -5.34 -6.80
CA VAL A 84 0.65 -5.50 -5.36
C VAL A 84 1.84 -6.10 -4.59
N LYS A 85 2.97 -6.35 -5.27
CA LYS A 85 4.09 -7.09 -4.69
C LYS A 85 4.93 -6.18 -3.79
N GLY A 86 5.23 -6.65 -2.58
CA GLY A 86 6.33 -6.09 -1.81
C GLY A 86 5.98 -4.93 -0.87
N GLN A 87 4.84 -4.25 -1.05
CA GLN A 87 4.56 -2.99 -0.34
C GLN A 87 3.13 -2.85 0.16
N ILE A 88 2.24 -3.80 -0.16
CA ILE A 88 0.85 -3.75 0.31
C ILE A 88 0.70 -3.85 1.83
N SER A 89 1.70 -4.41 2.53
CA SER A 89 1.77 -4.38 4.00
C SER A 89 1.77 -2.96 4.57
N GLU A 90 2.23 -1.96 3.82
CA GLU A 90 2.14 -0.56 4.27
C GLU A 90 0.68 -0.09 4.32
N MET A 91 -0.18 -0.64 3.45
CA MET A 91 -1.62 -0.33 3.47
C MET A 91 -2.34 -0.99 4.64
N THR A 92 -1.83 -2.13 5.17
CA THR A 92 -2.46 -2.78 6.34
C THR A 92 -2.27 -1.97 7.61
N VAL A 93 -1.21 -1.16 7.72
CA VAL A 93 -1.02 -0.26 8.87
C VAL A 93 -2.16 0.77 8.97
N CYS A 94 -2.76 1.17 7.84
CA CYS A 94 -3.90 2.07 7.83
C CYS A 94 -5.18 1.46 8.44
N LEU A 95 -5.25 0.14 8.64
CA LEU A 95 -6.38 -0.53 9.32
C LEU A 95 -6.40 -0.29 10.83
N VAL A 96 -5.30 0.20 11.39
CA VAL A 96 -5.13 0.50 12.83
C VAL A 96 -4.72 1.97 13.03
N ASP A 97 -4.88 2.82 12.01
CA ASP A 97 -4.62 4.26 12.14
C ASP A 97 -5.65 4.86 13.12
N GLU A 98 -5.18 5.79 13.96
CA GLU A 98 -6.00 6.51 14.95
C GLU A 98 -7.13 7.31 14.29
N ILE A 99 -6.99 7.62 12.99
CA ILE A 99 -7.98 8.37 12.24
C ILE A 99 -8.99 7.42 11.59
N ASP A 100 -10.21 7.43 12.09
CA ASP A 100 -11.33 6.60 11.60
C ASP A 100 -11.49 6.62 10.08
N ARG A 101 -11.31 7.78 9.45
CA ARG A 101 -11.43 7.91 8.00
C ARG A 101 -10.42 7.03 7.25
N LEU A 102 -9.17 6.96 7.73
CA LEU A 102 -8.14 6.10 7.12
C LEU A 102 -8.49 4.62 7.33
N ASN A 103 -8.97 4.28 8.52
CA ASN A 103 -9.45 2.95 8.86
C ASN A 103 -10.53 2.47 7.88
N ILE A 104 -11.57 3.28 7.67
CA ILE A 104 -12.69 2.98 6.77
C ILE A 104 -12.20 2.80 5.32
N LEU A 105 -11.31 3.69 4.85
CA LEU A 105 -10.76 3.61 3.50
C LEU A 105 -9.91 2.35 3.30
N ALA A 106 -9.08 2.00 4.28
CA ALA A 106 -8.23 0.81 4.23
C ALA A 106 -9.08 -0.46 4.21
N ARG A 107 -10.11 -0.55 5.08
CA ARG A 107 -11.05 -1.68 5.09
C ARG A 107 -11.74 -1.84 3.74
N ARG A 108 -12.23 -0.74 3.17
CA ARG A 108 -12.87 -0.74 1.85
C ARG A 108 -11.92 -1.27 0.77
N PHE A 109 -10.68 -0.79 0.76
CA PHE A 109 -9.67 -1.24 -0.19
C PHE A 109 -9.43 -2.76 -0.11
N PHE A 110 -9.24 -3.31 1.10
CA PHE A 110 -9.01 -4.75 1.25
C PHE A 110 -10.24 -5.60 0.93
N HIS A 111 -11.46 -5.10 1.19
CA HIS A 111 -12.68 -5.73 0.71
C HIS A 111 -12.76 -5.75 -0.82
N GLU A 112 -12.49 -4.64 -1.49
CA GLU A 112 -12.50 -4.58 -2.96
C GLU A 112 -11.39 -5.48 -3.56
N LEU A 113 -10.22 -5.52 -2.93
CA LEU A 113 -9.12 -6.39 -3.34
C LEU A 113 -9.44 -7.88 -3.15
N SER A 114 -10.20 -8.25 -2.10
CA SER A 114 -10.59 -9.64 -1.87
C SER A 114 -11.58 -10.16 -2.91
N GLN A 115 -12.35 -9.26 -3.54
CA GLN A 115 -13.22 -9.61 -4.67
C GLN A 115 -12.46 -9.73 -6.00
N LYS A 116 -11.23 -9.19 -6.07
CA LYS A 116 -10.40 -9.21 -7.29
C LYS A 116 -9.61 -10.51 -7.42
N GLY A 117 -10.33 -11.61 -7.67
CA GLY A 117 -9.74 -12.95 -7.83
C GLY A 117 -9.01 -13.41 -6.57
N ASN A 118 -7.80 -13.97 -6.73
CA ASN A 118 -6.97 -14.44 -5.62
C ASN A 118 -5.89 -13.41 -5.19
N SER A 119 -6.10 -12.12 -5.51
CA SER A 119 -5.10 -11.07 -5.30
C SER A 119 -4.70 -10.93 -3.83
N LEU A 120 -5.68 -10.88 -2.92
CA LEU A 120 -5.43 -10.80 -1.48
C LEU A 120 -4.73 -12.07 -0.96
N TYR A 121 -5.20 -13.26 -1.34
CA TYR A 121 -4.59 -14.53 -0.94
C TYR A 121 -3.10 -14.63 -1.30
N ASN A 122 -2.71 -14.10 -2.47
CA ASN A 122 -1.33 -14.15 -2.94
C ASN A 122 -0.37 -13.25 -2.15
N VAL A 123 -0.87 -12.22 -1.48
CA VAL A 123 -0.05 -11.24 -0.75
C VAL A 123 -0.09 -11.43 0.76
N VAL A 124 -1.04 -12.20 1.28
CA VAL A 124 -1.18 -12.43 2.73
C VAL A 124 0.07 -13.05 3.37
N PRO A 125 0.74 -14.06 2.79
CA PRO A 125 1.98 -14.57 3.36
C PRO A 125 3.09 -13.51 3.47
N ASP A 126 3.10 -12.56 2.54
CA ASP A 126 4.05 -11.44 2.51
C ASP A 126 3.70 -10.36 3.55
N ILE A 127 2.40 -10.05 3.70
CA ILE A 127 1.89 -9.19 4.77
C ILE A 127 2.26 -9.75 6.14
N ILE A 128 1.97 -11.03 6.40
CA ILE A 128 2.31 -11.69 7.67
C ILE A 128 3.81 -11.59 7.93
N SER A 129 4.64 -11.97 6.95
CA SER A 129 6.09 -11.94 7.09
C SER A 129 6.64 -10.55 7.45
N ARG A 130 6.05 -9.47 6.90
CA ARG A 130 6.48 -8.10 7.24
C ARG A 130 5.94 -7.62 8.57
N LEU A 131 4.67 -7.89 8.87
CA LEU A 131 4.09 -7.43 10.12
C LEU A 131 4.68 -8.19 11.33
N SER A 132 5.22 -9.40 11.13
CA SER A 132 5.95 -10.16 12.15
C SER A 132 7.43 -9.79 12.27
N ASP A 133 7.97 -8.89 11.43
CA ASP A 133 9.36 -8.44 11.53
C ASP A 133 9.50 -7.48 12.74
N PRO A 134 10.38 -7.79 13.71
CA PRO A 134 10.61 -6.94 14.88
C PRO A 134 11.01 -5.50 14.54
N ASN A 135 11.63 -5.28 13.37
CA ASN A 135 12.11 -3.98 12.95
C ASN A 135 11.01 -3.09 12.32
N ILE A 136 9.89 -3.67 11.89
CA ILE A 136 8.81 -2.93 11.19
C ILE A 136 7.88 -2.21 12.18
N GLY A 137 7.83 -2.67 13.43
CA GLY A 137 7.34 -1.87 14.57
C GLY A 137 5.82 -1.86 14.75
N VAL A 138 5.12 -2.94 14.40
CA VAL A 138 3.69 -3.09 14.73
C VAL A 138 3.56 -3.83 16.06
N SER A 139 2.74 -3.30 16.98
CA SER A 139 2.46 -3.98 18.25
C SER A 139 1.71 -5.30 18.00
N GLU A 140 1.85 -6.26 18.92
CA GLU A 140 1.14 -7.54 18.81
C GLU A 140 -0.39 -7.34 18.72
N GLU A 141 -0.92 -6.35 19.43
CA GLU A 141 -2.33 -5.97 19.40
C GLU A 141 -2.77 -5.49 18.01
N HIS A 142 -1.99 -4.60 17.39
CA HIS A 142 -2.26 -4.14 16.03
C HIS A 142 -2.13 -5.26 15.00
N PHE A 143 -1.11 -6.12 15.14
CA PHE A 143 -0.96 -7.31 14.30
C PHE A 143 -2.21 -8.19 14.37
N ARG A 144 -2.69 -8.48 15.59
CA ARG A 144 -3.88 -9.28 15.81
C ARG A 144 -5.12 -8.66 15.16
N SER A 145 -5.35 -7.37 15.39
CA SER A 145 -6.50 -6.65 14.80
C SER A 145 -6.47 -6.66 13.26
N ILE A 146 -5.30 -6.48 12.66
CA ILE A 146 -5.13 -6.58 11.19
C ILE A 146 -5.47 -7.99 10.71
N MET A 147 -4.94 -9.03 11.37
CA MET A 147 -5.13 -10.42 10.96
C MET A 147 -6.58 -10.89 11.16
N GLU A 148 -7.24 -10.49 12.24
CA GLU A 148 -8.66 -10.75 12.49
C GLU A 148 -9.56 -10.17 11.39
N PHE A 149 -9.16 -9.05 10.79
CA PHE A 149 -9.86 -8.47 9.65
C PHE A 149 -9.51 -9.16 8.32
N LEU A 150 -8.22 -9.43 8.06
CA LEU A 150 -7.77 -9.95 6.75
C LEU A 150 -8.11 -11.42 6.53
N ILE A 151 -7.99 -12.27 7.56
CA ILE A 151 -8.21 -13.72 7.42
C ILE A 151 -9.61 -14.02 6.87
N PRO A 152 -10.72 -13.49 7.44
CA PRO A 152 -12.07 -13.73 6.94
C PRO A 152 -12.27 -13.36 5.46
N LEU A 153 -11.55 -12.37 4.94
CA LEU A 153 -11.66 -11.93 3.54
C LEU A 153 -11.09 -12.93 2.53
N ILE A 154 -10.24 -13.85 3.00
CA ILE A 154 -9.58 -14.87 2.18
C ILE A 154 -10.41 -16.17 2.15
N VAL A 155 -11.27 -16.39 3.16
CA VAL A 155 -11.92 -17.67 3.41
C VAL A 155 -12.97 -18.00 2.33
N LYS A 156 -12.51 -18.72 1.31
CA LYS A 156 -13.28 -19.79 0.66
C LYS A 156 -12.63 -21.09 1.13
N GLU A 157 -13.39 -22.08 1.60
CA GLU A 157 -12.91 -23.26 2.35
C GLU A 157 -11.61 -23.91 1.81
N ARG A 158 -11.42 -23.94 0.49
CA ARG A 158 -10.21 -24.47 -0.18
C ARG A 158 -8.92 -23.66 -0.03
N LEU A 159 -8.98 -22.37 0.29
CA LEU A 159 -7.80 -21.48 0.36
C LEU A 159 -7.13 -21.49 1.74
N CYS A 160 -7.86 -21.84 2.80
CA CYS A 160 -7.33 -21.85 4.17
C CYS A 160 -6.28 -22.95 4.37
N GLU A 161 -6.54 -24.17 3.89
CA GLU A 161 -5.59 -25.29 4.00
C GLU A 161 -4.27 -24.97 3.29
N THR A 162 -4.34 -24.47 2.06
CA THR A 162 -3.15 -24.08 1.29
C THR A 162 -2.41 -22.88 1.88
N LEU A 163 -3.11 -21.96 2.57
CA LEU A 163 -2.47 -20.86 3.29
C LEU A 163 -1.66 -21.37 4.47
N VAL A 164 -2.23 -22.28 5.27
CA VAL A 164 -1.55 -22.92 6.40
C VAL A 164 -0.30 -23.65 5.91
N GLU A 165 -0.39 -24.41 4.83
CA GLU A 165 0.77 -25.09 4.23
C GLU A 165 1.88 -24.12 3.79
N LYS A 166 1.54 -23.03 3.11
CA LYS A 166 2.52 -22.01 2.68
C LYS A 166 3.20 -21.32 3.85
N LEU A 167 2.45 -21.01 4.91
CA LEU A 167 2.99 -20.42 6.12
C LEU A 167 3.93 -21.40 6.83
N CYS A 168 3.48 -22.65 7.02
CA CYS A 168 4.30 -23.72 7.60
C CYS A 168 5.60 -23.94 6.82
N ALA A 169 5.57 -23.89 5.49
CA ALA A 169 6.77 -24.01 4.67
C ALA A 169 7.75 -22.84 4.91
N ARG A 170 7.25 -21.60 5.01
CA ARG A 170 8.08 -20.42 5.29
C ARG A 170 8.71 -20.46 6.68
N PHE A 171 7.96 -20.86 7.71
CA PHE A 171 8.51 -20.97 9.06
C PHE A 171 9.66 -21.97 9.13
N ARG A 172 9.59 -23.11 8.41
CA ARG A 172 10.66 -24.11 8.39
C ARG A 172 11.96 -23.61 7.76
N THR A 173 11.88 -22.75 6.74
CA THR A 173 13.06 -22.18 6.06
C THR A 173 13.72 -21.02 6.81
N THR A 174 13.13 -20.57 7.93
CA THR A 174 13.66 -19.46 8.75
C THR A 174 14.33 -19.95 10.04
N THR A 175 14.58 -21.27 10.13
CA THR A 175 15.39 -21.94 11.16
C THR A 175 16.72 -22.38 10.54
#